data_AF-A0A395NER3-F1
#
_entry.id   AF-A0A395NER3-F1
#
_cell.length_a   1.000
_cell.length_b   1.000
_cell.length_c   1.000
_cell.angle_alpha   90.00
_cell.angle_beta   90.00
_cell.angle_gamma   90.00
#
_symmetry.space_group_name_H-M   'P 1'
#
loop_
_entity.id
_entity.type
_entity.pdbx_description
1 polymer ?
#
loop_
_entity_poly.entity_id
_entity_poly.type
_entity_poly.pdbx_seq_one_letter_code
_entity_poly.pdbx_strand_id
1 'polypeptide(L)'
;MGGISADAFASSPPRPTTHPTGTPTPPPEPMSEPYHGYSFPHDRLKRRLTHANKTPLVLVSCGSFSPPTSLHMSMFSVAESYAERTGFELVGSYMSPCSDTYGKSSLVPAHHRINMCRLAIEQTNSNAMIDDWETLRRDEAGRPVYTRTADVLKRLDEQLNDVLGGIQTVDGTFVRARVMLLIGADLALTMSDPKVWAPADIDVLLGYYGAFIVERPALCDIQDAIQPLKKYHDNIMVVPSFKNDVSSTKARAQIRNGEVAHDLPRLVYDYIKLHHLYQSAPPKDRRPVDKNGKPDLDMVSPRLPVASHR
;
A
#
# COMPACT_ATOMS: atom_id res chain seq x y z
N MET A 1 -5.91 -55.49 -18.22
CA MET A 1 -4.91 -54.47 -18.60
C MET A 1 -5.60 -53.12 -18.54
N GLY A 2 -5.32 -52.15 -17.69
CA GLY A 2 -4.43 -51.99 -16.55
C GLY A 2 -4.79 -50.60 -16.01
N GLY A 3 -5.23 -50.52 -14.75
CA GLY A 3 -5.67 -49.28 -14.12
C GLY A 3 -4.50 -48.36 -13.83
N ILE A 4 -4.74 -47.05 -13.89
CA ILE A 4 -3.77 -46.03 -13.47
C ILE A 4 -4.21 -45.57 -12.08
N SER A 5 -3.41 -45.94 -11.08
CA SER A 5 -3.59 -45.61 -9.68
C SER A 5 -3.30 -44.14 -9.43
N ALA A 6 -4.13 -43.53 -8.58
CA ALA A 6 -3.76 -42.38 -7.79
C ALA A 6 -2.73 -42.83 -6.75
N ASP A 7 -1.55 -42.21 -6.75
CA ASP A 7 -0.61 -42.03 -5.62
C ASP A 7 0.79 -41.75 -6.18
N ALA A 8 1.22 -40.50 -6.13
CA ALA A 8 2.60 -40.06 -5.91
C ALA A 8 2.70 -38.56 -6.21
N PHE A 9 2.96 -37.75 -5.19
CA PHE A 9 3.92 -36.63 -5.14
C PHE A 9 3.57 -35.74 -3.94
N ALA A 10 3.64 -36.33 -2.74
CA ALA A 10 4.00 -35.59 -1.55
C ALA A 10 5.54 -35.48 -1.55
N SER A 11 6.08 -34.36 -2.03
CA SER A 11 7.48 -34.02 -1.88
C SER A 11 7.56 -32.66 -1.22
N SER A 12 8.13 -32.62 -0.01
CA SER A 12 8.46 -31.37 0.67
C SER A 12 9.43 -30.53 -0.19
N PRO A 13 9.38 -29.19 -0.13
CA PRO A 13 10.32 -28.37 -0.87
C PRO A 13 11.76 -28.57 -0.34
N PRO A 14 12.79 -28.54 -1.20
CA PRO A 14 14.17 -28.73 -0.80
C PRO A 14 14.67 -27.55 0.05
N ARG A 15 15.41 -27.87 1.11
CA ARG A 15 16.12 -26.91 1.96
C ARG A 15 17.27 -26.27 1.16
N PRO A 16 17.48 -24.93 1.21
CA PRO A 16 18.58 -24.29 0.48
C PRO A 16 19.93 -24.75 1.01
N THR A 17 20.81 -25.15 0.09
CA THR A 17 22.20 -25.50 0.35
C THR A 17 23.04 -24.25 0.58
N THR A 18 23.84 -24.26 1.64
CA THR A 18 24.79 -23.21 2.01
C THR A 18 26.10 -23.42 1.25
N HIS A 19 26.55 -22.45 0.43
CA HIS A 19 27.92 -21.89 0.45
C HIS A 19 28.07 -20.72 -0.54
N PRO A 20 28.95 -19.74 -0.25
CA PRO A 20 28.79 -18.34 -0.66
C PRO A 20 29.72 -17.93 -1.80
N THR A 21 29.27 -17.03 -2.67
CA THR A 21 30.18 -16.20 -3.48
C THR A 21 29.68 -14.76 -3.48
N GLY A 22 30.54 -13.85 -2.99
CA GLY A 22 30.26 -12.44 -2.79
C GLY A 22 30.03 -12.13 -1.32
N THR A 23 30.92 -11.33 -0.72
CA THR A 23 30.69 -10.73 0.61
C THR A 23 29.37 -9.96 0.54
N PRO A 24 28.33 -10.36 1.31
CA PRO A 24 27.09 -9.63 1.34
C PRO A 24 27.38 -8.21 1.86
N THR A 25 26.87 -7.20 1.16
CA THR A 25 26.79 -5.85 1.74
C THR A 25 26.05 -5.99 3.07
N PRO A 26 26.64 -5.57 4.21
CA PRO A 26 25.97 -5.70 5.49
C PRO A 26 24.63 -4.95 5.42
N PRO A 27 23.55 -5.51 5.98
CA PRO A 27 22.29 -4.79 6.06
C PRO A 27 22.54 -3.45 6.77
N PRO A 28 21.91 -2.35 6.31
CA PRO A 28 22.00 -1.07 7.01
C PRO A 28 21.62 -1.29 8.47
N GLU A 29 22.39 -0.67 9.37
CA GLU A 29 22.21 -0.78 10.81
C GLU A 29 20.74 -0.53 11.20
N PRO A 30 20.21 -1.24 12.21
CA PRO A 30 18.84 -1.03 12.67
C PRO A 30 18.67 0.45 13.04
N MET A 31 17.76 1.13 12.34
CA MET A 31 17.53 2.54 12.59
C MET A 31 17.06 2.72 14.04
N SER A 32 17.87 3.44 14.81
CA SER A 32 17.63 3.69 16.23
C SER A 32 16.45 4.64 16.44
N GLU A 33 15.58 4.19 17.34
CA GLU A 33 14.52 4.87 18.09
C GLU A 33 13.07 4.85 17.57
N PRO A 34 12.09 4.57 18.46
CA PRO A 34 10.67 4.62 18.13
C PRO A 34 10.26 6.07 17.90
N TYR A 35 9.76 6.36 16.70
CA TYR A 35 9.06 7.63 16.42
C TYR A 35 8.03 7.88 17.53
N HIS A 36 8.14 9.01 18.25
CA HIS A 36 7.19 9.34 19.31
C HIS A 36 5.74 9.18 18.82
N GLY A 37 5.00 8.25 19.43
CA GLY A 37 3.60 7.97 19.10
C GLY A 37 3.36 6.82 18.11
N TYR A 38 4.41 6.17 17.60
CA TYR A 38 4.23 4.97 16.78
C TYR A 38 4.07 3.70 17.65
N SER A 39 3.07 2.89 17.33
CA SER A 39 2.93 1.52 17.85
C SER A 39 2.61 0.58 16.69
N PHE A 40 3.27 -0.58 16.65
CA PHE A 40 3.00 -1.55 15.60
C PHE A 40 1.56 -2.09 15.73
N PRO A 41 0.71 -1.94 14.70
CA PRO A 41 -0.67 -2.38 14.81
C PRO A 41 -0.74 -3.90 14.73
N HIS A 42 -1.31 -4.52 15.76
CA HIS A 42 -1.45 -5.97 15.85
C HIS A 42 -2.82 -6.41 16.38
N ASP A 43 -3.78 -5.50 16.53
CA ASP A 43 -5.10 -5.79 17.14
C ASP A 43 -5.93 -6.79 16.31
N ARG A 44 -5.73 -6.80 14.99
CA ARG A 44 -6.37 -7.73 14.06
C ARG A 44 -5.43 -8.83 13.58
N LEU A 45 -4.22 -8.91 14.14
CA LEU A 45 -3.25 -9.94 13.81
C LEU A 45 -3.63 -11.23 14.53
N LYS A 46 -3.90 -12.29 13.77
CA LYS A 46 -4.10 -13.63 14.32
C LYS A 46 -2.78 -14.20 14.82
N ARG A 47 -2.64 -14.31 16.15
CA ARG A 47 -1.38 -14.72 16.81
C ARG A 47 -1.17 -16.24 16.88
N ARG A 48 -2.17 -17.04 16.49
CA ARG A 48 -2.11 -18.51 16.49
C ARG A 48 -2.79 -19.09 15.24
N LEU A 49 -2.10 -19.99 14.55
CA LEU A 49 -2.65 -20.74 13.40
C LEU A 49 -3.82 -21.63 13.81
N THR A 50 -4.76 -21.80 12.89
CA THR A 50 -5.84 -22.79 13.01
C THR A 50 -5.55 -24.10 12.30
N HIS A 51 -4.71 -24.08 11.26
CA HIS A 51 -4.36 -25.27 10.47
C HIS A 51 -2.86 -25.55 10.57
N ALA A 52 -2.50 -26.73 11.08
CA ALA A 52 -1.11 -27.10 11.32
C ALA A 52 -0.26 -27.22 10.04
N ASN A 53 -0.89 -27.49 8.90
CA ASN A 53 -0.24 -27.66 7.60
C ASN A 53 -0.17 -26.37 6.76
N LYS A 54 -0.63 -25.23 7.29
CA LYS A 54 -0.63 -23.96 6.57
C LYS A 54 0.54 -23.08 7.01
N THR A 55 1.08 -22.33 6.05
CA THR A 55 2.08 -21.29 6.33
C THR A 55 1.36 -20.00 6.72
N PRO A 56 1.72 -19.32 7.84
CA PRO A 56 1.13 -18.04 8.19
C PRO A 56 1.51 -16.98 7.16
N LEU A 57 0.53 -16.23 6.67
CA LEU A 57 0.69 -15.20 5.65
C LEU A 57 0.25 -13.84 6.18
N VAL A 58 1.07 -12.82 5.93
CA VAL A 58 0.69 -11.42 6.08
C VAL A 58 0.79 -10.72 4.73
N LEU A 59 -0.31 -10.07 4.32
CA LEU A 59 -0.37 -9.29 3.08
C LEU A 59 -0.18 -7.81 3.37
N VAL A 60 0.68 -7.15 2.59
CA VAL A 60 0.97 -5.72 2.75
C VAL A 60 0.71 -4.98 1.44
N SER A 61 -0.23 -4.04 1.46
CA SER A 61 -0.46 -3.13 0.33
C SER A 61 0.17 -1.78 0.64
N CYS A 62 1.27 -1.46 -0.04
CA CYS A 62 1.92 -0.16 0.03
C CYS A 62 1.35 0.75 -1.07
N GLY A 63 1.07 2.01 -0.76
CA GLY A 63 0.55 2.91 -1.78
C GLY A 63 0.22 4.31 -1.30
N SER A 64 -0.10 5.18 -2.24
CA SER A 64 -0.48 6.55 -1.88
C SER A 64 -1.81 6.60 -1.12
N PHE A 65 -2.81 5.80 -1.51
CA PHE A 65 -4.19 5.89 -0.98
C PHE A 65 -4.73 7.33 -0.96
N SER A 66 -4.67 8.01 -2.11
CA SER A 66 -5.05 9.42 -2.24
C SER A 66 -6.12 9.61 -3.33
N PRO A 67 -7.39 9.26 -3.04
CA PRO A 67 -7.88 8.56 -1.85
C PRO A 67 -7.82 7.02 -1.99
N PRO A 68 -8.01 6.23 -0.91
CA PRO A 68 -8.37 4.83 -1.04
C PRO A 68 -9.70 4.69 -1.77
N THR A 69 -9.86 3.62 -2.54
CA THR A 69 -11.04 3.34 -3.38
C THR A 69 -11.60 1.97 -3.03
N SER A 70 -12.82 1.67 -3.50
CA SER A 70 -13.43 0.35 -3.34
C SER A 70 -12.56 -0.77 -3.91
N LEU A 71 -11.79 -0.50 -4.98
CA LEU A 71 -10.86 -1.47 -5.55
C LEU A 71 -9.77 -1.90 -4.57
N HIS A 72 -9.21 -0.98 -3.79
CA HIS A 72 -8.20 -1.34 -2.79
C HIS A 72 -8.79 -2.32 -1.76
N MET A 73 -10.05 -2.11 -1.36
CA MET A 73 -10.73 -3.01 -0.41
C MET A 73 -11.03 -4.36 -1.06
N SER A 74 -11.54 -4.36 -2.30
CA SER A 74 -11.78 -5.59 -3.06
C SER A 74 -10.51 -6.41 -3.26
N MET A 75 -9.34 -5.77 -3.44
CA MET A 75 -8.06 -6.47 -3.56
C MET A 75 -7.73 -7.29 -2.31
N PHE A 76 -7.98 -6.77 -1.11
CA PHE A 76 -7.82 -7.55 0.12
C PHE A 76 -8.78 -8.73 0.16
N SER A 77 -10.06 -8.52 -0.15
CA SER A 77 -11.06 -9.58 -0.13
C SER A 77 -10.76 -10.71 -1.11
N VAL A 78 -10.38 -10.39 -2.36
CA VAL A 78 -10.05 -11.44 -3.35
C VAL A 78 -8.75 -12.16 -3.01
N ALA A 79 -7.77 -11.47 -2.43
CA ALA A 79 -6.53 -12.08 -2.00
C ALA A 79 -6.73 -13.01 -0.79
N GLU A 80 -7.61 -12.65 0.15
CA GLU A 80 -8.02 -13.49 1.28
C GLU A 80 -8.68 -14.79 0.78
N SER A 81 -9.70 -14.70 -0.06
CA SER A 81 -10.36 -15.89 -0.64
C SER A 81 -9.42 -16.72 -1.53
N TYR A 82 -8.43 -16.10 -2.16
CA TYR A 82 -7.40 -16.83 -2.90
C TYR A 82 -6.49 -17.59 -1.93
N ALA A 83 -5.99 -16.94 -0.88
CA ALA A 83 -5.08 -17.54 0.09
C ALA A 83 -5.65 -18.81 0.74
N GLU A 84 -6.96 -18.86 1.02
CA GLU A 84 -7.65 -20.04 1.58
C GLU A 84 -7.42 -21.31 0.74
N ARG A 85 -7.33 -21.16 -0.58
CA ARG A 85 -7.16 -22.25 -1.56
C ARG A 85 -5.69 -22.61 -1.83
N THR A 86 -4.75 -21.98 -1.12
CA THR A 86 -3.31 -22.21 -1.27
C THR A 86 -2.72 -22.95 -0.06
N GLY A 87 -1.41 -23.06 0.05
CA GLY A 87 -0.73 -23.52 1.27
C GLY A 87 -0.71 -22.51 2.42
N PHE A 88 -1.32 -21.34 2.26
CA PHE A 88 -1.30 -20.26 3.26
C PHE A 88 -2.54 -20.24 4.16
N GLU A 89 -2.35 -19.67 5.36
CA GLU A 89 -3.39 -19.16 6.24
C GLU A 89 -3.13 -17.68 6.45
N LEU A 90 -4.06 -16.82 6.00
CA LEU A 90 -3.94 -15.38 6.21
C LEU A 90 -4.11 -15.06 7.69
N VAL A 91 -3.07 -14.47 8.29
CA VAL A 91 -3.05 -14.09 9.71
C VAL A 91 -3.10 -12.58 9.92
N GLY A 92 -2.87 -11.78 8.87
CA GLY A 92 -2.97 -10.33 8.94
C GLY A 92 -2.87 -9.66 7.59
N SER A 93 -3.41 -8.45 7.51
CA SER A 93 -3.38 -7.60 6.31
C SER A 93 -3.05 -6.16 6.72
N TYR A 94 -2.20 -5.49 5.96
CA TYR A 94 -1.76 -4.13 6.24
C TYR A 94 -1.91 -3.23 5.02
N MET A 95 -2.51 -2.07 5.22
CA MET A 95 -2.35 -0.91 4.35
C MET A 95 -1.20 -0.07 4.90
N SER A 96 -0.21 0.25 4.06
CA SER A 96 0.88 1.14 4.41
C SER A 96 0.86 2.39 3.52
N PRO A 97 0.23 3.50 3.99
CA PRO A 97 0.22 4.75 3.25
C PRO A 97 1.62 5.33 3.12
N CYS A 98 1.97 5.77 1.91
CA CYS A 98 3.31 6.26 1.64
C CYS A 98 3.62 7.59 2.35
N SER A 99 4.89 7.96 2.47
CA SER A 99 5.32 9.27 2.98
C SER A 99 4.84 10.44 2.09
N ASP A 100 4.66 11.62 2.69
CA ASP A 100 4.30 12.85 1.95
C ASP A 100 5.42 13.32 1.00
N THR A 101 6.66 12.84 1.19
CA THR A 101 7.77 13.12 0.26
C THR A 101 7.75 12.29 -1.01
N TYR A 102 6.79 11.37 -1.18
CA TYR A 102 6.63 10.58 -2.40
C TYR A 102 6.48 11.47 -3.66
N GLY A 103 6.09 12.74 -3.50
CA GLY A 103 6.22 13.75 -4.56
C GLY A 103 5.17 13.66 -5.66
N LYS A 104 4.13 12.83 -5.49
CA LYS A 104 2.98 12.78 -6.40
C LYS A 104 2.18 14.08 -6.29
N SER A 105 2.00 14.79 -7.40
CA SER A 105 1.38 16.13 -7.43
C SER A 105 -0.05 16.18 -6.86
N SER A 106 -0.75 15.06 -6.84
CA SER A 106 -2.11 14.95 -6.31
C SER A 106 -2.17 14.39 -4.88
N LEU A 107 -1.04 14.24 -4.20
CA LEU A 107 -0.96 13.64 -2.88
C LEU A 107 -1.43 14.64 -1.83
N VAL A 108 -2.50 14.29 -1.11
CA VAL A 108 -2.92 15.06 0.08
C VAL A 108 -2.10 14.61 1.30
N PRO A 109 -1.99 15.46 2.34
CA PRO A 109 -1.24 15.13 3.55
C PRO A 109 -1.58 13.76 4.15
N ALA A 110 -0.57 13.09 4.73
CA ALA A 110 -0.68 11.71 5.22
C ALA A 110 -1.82 11.48 6.20
N HIS A 111 -2.06 12.42 7.12
CA HIS A 111 -3.13 12.29 8.11
C HIS A 111 -4.53 12.16 7.47
N HIS A 112 -4.80 12.86 6.36
CA HIS A 112 -6.05 12.69 5.62
C HIS A 112 -6.14 11.30 5.00
N ARG A 113 -5.04 10.79 4.45
CA ARG A 113 -4.98 9.48 3.80
C ARG A 113 -5.17 8.36 4.81
N ILE A 114 -4.53 8.45 5.97
CA ILE A 114 -4.71 7.53 7.10
C ILE A 114 -6.19 7.51 7.55
N ASN A 115 -6.81 8.69 7.74
CA ASN A 115 -8.22 8.77 8.12
C ASN A 115 -9.15 8.18 7.06
N MET A 116 -8.91 8.46 5.78
CA MET A 116 -9.68 7.85 4.69
C MET A 116 -9.48 6.33 4.63
N CYS A 117 -8.27 5.82 4.86
CA CYS A 117 -8.04 4.37 4.94
C CYS A 117 -8.81 3.75 6.11
N ARG A 118 -8.85 4.40 7.27
CA ARG A 118 -9.60 3.94 8.44
C ARG A 118 -11.09 3.85 8.13
N LEU A 119 -11.66 4.91 7.56
CA LEU A 119 -13.07 4.94 7.14
C LEU A 119 -13.39 3.88 6.08
N ALA A 120 -12.49 3.65 5.12
CA ALA A 120 -12.66 2.60 4.13
C ALA A 120 -12.72 1.21 4.78
N ILE A 121 -11.76 0.91 5.65
CA ILE A 121 -11.66 -0.36 6.38
C ILE A 121 -12.91 -0.60 7.25
N GLU A 122 -13.34 0.41 8.01
CA GLU A 122 -14.52 0.34 8.87
C GLU A 122 -15.79 0.11 8.06
N GLN A 123 -15.99 0.89 6.99
CA GLN A 123 -17.20 0.78 6.16
C GLN A 123 -17.30 -0.57 5.46
N THR A 124 -16.20 -1.10 4.95
CA THR A 124 -16.22 -2.38 4.21
C THR A 124 -16.01 -3.59 5.12
N ASN A 125 -15.89 -3.39 6.43
CA ASN A 125 -15.54 -4.44 7.40
C ASN A 125 -14.31 -5.25 6.97
N SER A 126 -13.30 -4.58 6.40
CA SER A 126 -12.05 -5.23 5.98
C SER A 126 -11.27 -5.70 7.20
N ASN A 127 -10.56 -6.82 7.09
CA ASN A 127 -9.64 -7.31 8.13
C ASN A 127 -8.31 -6.53 8.19
N ALA A 128 -8.07 -5.60 7.26
CA ALA A 128 -6.82 -4.86 7.20
C ALA A 128 -6.62 -3.93 8.41
N MET A 129 -5.34 -3.71 8.74
CA MET A 129 -4.84 -2.70 9.66
C MET A 129 -4.08 -1.61 8.88
N ILE A 130 -3.83 -0.47 9.51
CA ILE A 130 -3.03 0.61 8.90
C ILE A 130 -1.70 0.66 9.65
N ASP A 131 -0.59 0.40 8.96
CA ASP A 131 0.76 0.68 9.47
C ASP A 131 1.22 2.03 8.92
N ASP A 132 1.17 3.06 9.77
CA ASP A 132 1.51 4.43 9.43
C ASP A 132 3.00 4.76 9.61
N TRP A 133 3.83 3.77 9.95
CA TRP A 133 5.28 3.93 10.18
C TRP A 133 5.96 4.74 9.08
N GLU A 134 5.68 4.42 7.81
CA GLU A 134 6.27 5.10 6.66
C GLU A 134 6.00 6.62 6.70
N THR A 135 4.79 7.02 7.09
CA THR A 135 4.36 8.42 7.15
C THR A 135 4.99 9.19 8.31
N LEU A 136 5.44 8.49 9.35
CA LEU A 136 6.06 9.05 10.53
C LEU A 136 7.58 9.18 10.40
N ARG A 137 8.19 8.56 9.38
CA ARG A 137 9.64 8.63 9.18
C ARG A 137 10.13 10.05 9.01
N ARG A 138 11.20 10.39 9.74
CA ARG A 138 11.90 11.67 9.72
C ARG A 138 13.40 11.46 9.57
N ASP A 139 14.09 12.43 8.98
CA ASP A 139 15.55 12.52 9.02
C ASP A 139 16.02 13.17 10.33
N GLU A 140 17.34 13.29 10.50
CA GLU A 140 17.97 13.93 11.67
C GLU A 140 17.51 15.39 11.89
N ALA A 141 17.06 16.06 10.83
CA ALA A 141 16.54 17.42 10.89
C ALA A 141 15.03 17.49 11.14
N GLY A 142 14.37 16.35 11.40
CA GLY A 142 12.93 16.27 11.65
C GLY A 142 12.06 16.41 10.40
N ARG A 143 12.62 16.27 9.19
CA ARG A 143 11.89 16.40 7.92
C ARG A 143 11.37 15.03 7.46
N PRO A 144 10.16 14.95 6.85
CA PRO A 144 9.67 13.70 6.26
C PRO A 144 10.67 13.08 5.26
N VAL A 145 10.76 11.75 5.22
CA VAL A 145 11.72 11.02 4.39
C VAL A 145 11.00 10.03 3.47
N TYR A 146 11.53 9.85 2.25
CA TYR A 146 11.06 8.83 1.32
C TYR A 146 11.50 7.44 1.80
N THR A 147 10.65 6.45 1.60
CA THR A 147 10.91 5.07 2.01
C THR A 147 10.71 4.15 0.84
N ARG A 148 11.67 3.27 0.59
CA ARG A 148 11.52 2.24 -0.43
C ARG A 148 10.56 1.19 0.09
N THR A 149 9.75 0.60 -0.79
CA THR A 149 8.79 -0.45 -0.42
C THR A 149 9.50 -1.66 0.22
N ALA A 150 10.73 -1.96 -0.19
CA ALA A 150 11.54 -3.02 0.42
C ALA A 150 11.85 -2.74 1.91
N ASP A 151 12.13 -1.48 2.26
CA ASP A 151 12.37 -1.08 3.65
C ASP A 151 11.10 -1.17 4.50
N VAL A 152 9.92 -0.89 3.91
CA VAL A 152 8.62 -1.07 4.57
C VAL A 152 8.37 -2.54 4.90
N LEU A 153 8.55 -3.45 3.93
CA LEU A 153 8.37 -4.89 4.16
C LEU A 153 9.37 -5.44 5.18
N LYS A 154 10.65 -5.02 5.09
CA LYS A 154 11.69 -5.40 6.05
C LYS A 154 11.30 -5.03 7.47
N ARG A 155 10.92 -3.78 7.69
CA ARG A 155 10.52 -3.31 9.02
C ARG A 155 9.27 -4.03 9.53
N LEU A 156 8.29 -4.32 8.66
CA LEU A 156 7.08 -5.03 9.06
C LEU A 156 7.39 -6.50 9.43
N ASP A 157 8.24 -7.18 8.66
CA ASP A 157 8.77 -8.52 8.97
C ASP A 157 9.48 -8.53 10.32
N GLU A 158 10.38 -7.58 10.57
CA GLU A 158 11.08 -7.44 11.86
C GLU A 158 10.10 -7.29 13.03
N GLN A 159 9.11 -6.40 12.93
CA GLN A 159 8.11 -6.27 14.00
C GLN A 159 7.32 -7.55 14.23
N LEU A 160 6.88 -8.19 13.14
CA LEU A 160 6.01 -9.34 13.21
C LEU A 160 6.73 -10.59 13.73
N ASN A 161 7.92 -10.85 13.20
CA ASN A 161 8.62 -12.10 13.39
C ASN A 161 9.71 -12.03 14.45
N ASP A 162 10.36 -10.87 14.63
CA ASP A 162 11.46 -10.71 15.58
C ASP A 162 10.99 -10.03 16.88
N VAL A 163 10.21 -8.95 16.80
CA VAL A 163 9.69 -8.26 18.00
C VAL A 163 8.51 -9.01 18.63
N LEU A 164 7.52 -9.41 17.82
CA LEU A 164 6.38 -10.19 18.30
C LEU A 164 6.68 -11.71 18.35
N GLY A 165 7.83 -12.17 17.86
CA GLY A 165 8.22 -13.58 17.92
C GLY A 165 7.48 -14.51 16.95
N GLY A 166 6.85 -13.98 15.90
CA GLY A 166 6.17 -14.77 14.87
C GLY A 166 4.76 -15.18 15.26
N ILE A 167 4.29 -16.29 14.69
CA ILE A 167 2.93 -16.82 14.86
C ILE A 167 3.00 -18.18 15.53
N GLN A 168 2.18 -18.37 16.56
CA GLN A 168 2.10 -19.65 17.24
C GLN A 168 1.42 -20.70 16.35
N THR A 169 1.98 -21.87 16.21
CA THR A 169 1.39 -23.02 15.52
C THR A 169 0.37 -23.73 16.41
N VAL A 170 -0.34 -24.71 15.85
CA VAL A 170 -1.33 -25.51 16.60
C VAL A 170 -0.69 -26.29 17.76
N ASP A 171 0.55 -26.76 17.59
CA ASP A 171 1.33 -27.51 18.58
C ASP A 171 2.05 -26.64 19.62
N GLY A 172 1.88 -25.31 19.54
CA GLY A 172 2.42 -24.37 20.52
C GLY A 172 3.82 -23.83 20.22
N THR A 173 4.47 -24.31 19.16
CA THR A 173 5.73 -23.72 18.66
C THR A 173 5.47 -22.38 17.95
N PHE A 174 6.52 -21.63 17.62
CA PHE A 174 6.41 -20.36 16.90
C PHE A 174 7.14 -20.45 15.56
N VAL A 175 6.48 -19.96 14.52
CA VAL A 175 7.02 -19.91 13.15
C VAL A 175 6.96 -18.49 12.60
N ARG A 176 7.86 -18.17 11.67
CA ARG A 176 7.82 -16.89 10.97
C ARG A 176 6.62 -16.84 10.03
N ALA A 177 5.88 -15.75 10.05
CA ALA A 177 4.92 -15.42 9.02
C ALA A 177 5.62 -14.99 7.73
N ARG A 178 5.14 -15.49 6.59
CA ARG A 178 5.53 -14.98 5.27
C ARG A 178 4.86 -13.63 5.06
N VAL A 179 5.67 -12.58 4.95
CA VAL A 179 5.22 -11.25 4.55
C VAL A 179 5.27 -11.17 3.02
N MET A 180 4.16 -10.79 2.38
CA MET A 180 4.09 -10.69 0.93
C MET A 180 3.38 -9.41 0.49
N LEU A 181 3.81 -8.87 -0.64
CA LEU A 181 3.24 -7.64 -1.20
C LEU A 181 1.88 -7.93 -1.85
N LEU A 182 0.88 -7.08 -1.62
CA LEU A 182 -0.41 -7.13 -2.31
C LEU A 182 -0.54 -5.94 -3.27
N ILE A 183 -0.52 -6.22 -4.57
CA ILE A 183 -0.52 -5.21 -5.64
C ILE A 183 -1.47 -5.55 -6.77
N GLY A 184 -1.85 -4.52 -7.54
CA GLY A 184 -2.51 -4.70 -8.82
C GLY A 184 -1.49 -5.01 -9.93
N ALA A 185 -1.95 -5.67 -10.98
CA ALA A 185 -1.16 -5.98 -12.17
C ALA A 185 -0.56 -4.73 -12.84
N ASP A 186 -1.21 -3.57 -12.71
CA ASP A 186 -0.71 -2.31 -13.25
C ASP A 186 0.57 -1.84 -12.56
N LEU A 187 0.70 -2.06 -11.24
CA LEU A 187 1.94 -1.79 -10.52
C LEU A 187 3.02 -2.81 -10.88
N ALA A 188 2.64 -4.09 -10.96
CA ALA A 188 3.55 -5.17 -11.36
C ALA A 188 4.17 -4.92 -12.74
N LEU A 189 3.40 -4.41 -13.70
CA LEU A 189 3.87 -4.04 -15.02
C LEU A 189 5.06 -3.05 -14.96
N THR A 190 5.04 -2.13 -14.00
CA THR A 190 6.12 -1.16 -13.80
C THR A 190 7.37 -1.74 -13.14
N MET A 191 7.26 -2.87 -12.42
CA MET A 191 8.35 -3.45 -11.62
C MET A 191 9.52 -3.96 -12.46
N SER A 192 9.34 -4.08 -13.77
CA SER A 192 10.40 -4.44 -14.71
C SER A 192 11.20 -3.24 -15.24
N ASP A 193 10.73 -2.00 -15.02
CA ASP A 193 11.42 -0.79 -15.48
C ASP A 193 12.47 -0.34 -14.46
N PRO A 194 13.79 -0.45 -14.78
CA PRO A 194 14.87 -0.05 -13.87
C PRO A 194 14.92 1.47 -13.61
N LYS A 195 14.18 2.29 -14.37
CA LYS A 195 14.04 3.73 -14.11
C LYS A 195 13.05 4.01 -12.99
N VAL A 196 12.12 3.08 -12.73
CA VAL A 196 11.11 3.20 -11.68
C VAL A 196 11.53 2.42 -10.44
N TRP A 197 12.14 1.26 -10.63
CA TRP A 197 12.53 0.37 -9.53
C TRP A 197 14.01 0.02 -9.59
N ALA A 198 14.71 0.15 -8.46
CA ALA A 198 16.06 -0.40 -8.37
C ALA A 198 15.98 -1.93 -8.51
N PRO A 199 16.77 -2.57 -9.40
CA PRO A 199 16.72 -4.02 -9.58
C PRO A 199 16.94 -4.81 -8.29
N ALA A 200 17.82 -4.33 -7.42
CA ALA A 200 18.08 -4.91 -6.11
C ALA A 200 16.85 -4.88 -5.19
N ASP A 201 16.03 -3.82 -5.26
CA ASP A 201 14.78 -3.77 -4.50
C ASP A 201 13.78 -4.79 -5.05
N ILE A 202 13.72 -5.01 -6.37
CA ILE A 202 12.86 -6.06 -6.96
C ILE A 202 13.32 -7.46 -6.53
N ASP A 203 14.62 -7.72 -6.45
CA ASP A 203 15.16 -8.98 -5.95
C ASP A 203 14.74 -9.23 -4.49
N VAL A 204 14.67 -8.19 -3.66
CA VAL A 204 14.14 -8.30 -2.30
C VAL A 204 12.61 -8.52 -2.31
N LEU A 205 11.88 -7.66 -3.02
CA LEU A 205 10.41 -7.66 -3.03
C LEU A 205 9.83 -8.97 -3.58
N LEU A 206 10.39 -9.51 -4.67
CA LEU A 206 9.86 -10.69 -5.35
C LEU A 206 10.70 -11.95 -5.13
N GLY A 207 12.00 -11.82 -4.87
CA GLY A 207 12.89 -12.95 -4.59
C GLY A 207 12.85 -13.43 -3.14
N TYR A 208 12.77 -12.51 -2.17
CA TYR A 208 12.73 -12.87 -0.75
C TYR A 208 11.30 -12.92 -0.19
N TYR A 209 10.51 -11.86 -0.38
CA TYR A 209 9.13 -11.77 0.13
C TYR A 209 8.13 -12.47 -0.78
N GLY A 210 8.04 -11.99 -2.02
CA GLY A 210 7.04 -12.39 -3.01
C GLY A 210 5.79 -11.52 -3.00
N ALA A 211 4.86 -11.80 -3.92
CA ALA A 211 3.70 -10.95 -4.14
C ALA A 211 2.43 -11.72 -4.52
N PHE A 212 1.29 -11.22 -4.04
CA PHE A 212 -0.03 -11.46 -4.60
C PHE A 212 -0.33 -10.35 -5.61
N ILE A 213 -0.45 -10.72 -6.88
CA ILE A 213 -0.70 -9.80 -7.99
C ILE A 213 -2.14 -9.99 -8.45
N VAL A 214 -2.99 -9.02 -8.13
CA VAL A 214 -4.40 -9.01 -8.50
C VAL A 214 -4.55 -8.52 -9.93
N GLU A 215 -5.24 -9.29 -10.76
CA GLU A 215 -5.49 -8.94 -12.15
C GLU A 215 -6.21 -7.59 -12.28
N ARG A 216 -5.89 -6.86 -13.35
CA ARG A 216 -6.57 -5.60 -13.71
C ARG A 216 -6.92 -5.58 -15.20
N PRO A 217 -7.89 -6.39 -15.65
CA PRO A 217 -8.14 -6.59 -17.08
C PRO A 217 -8.61 -5.34 -17.83
N ALA A 218 -9.05 -4.28 -17.12
CA ALA A 218 -9.40 -2.99 -17.72
C ALA A 218 -8.18 -2.09 -17.98
N LEU A 219 -7.02 -2.38 -17.37
CA LEU A 219 -5.81 -1.57 -17.49
C LEU A 219 -4.67 -2.27 -18.23
N CYS A 220 -4.46 -3.56 -18.00
CA CYS A 220 -3.38 -4.31 -18.62
C CYS A 220 -3.68 -5.81 -18.69
N ASP A 221 -3.03 -6.50 -19.63
CA ASP A 221 -2.94 -7.95 -19.62
C ASP A 221 -2.03 -8.39 -18.45
N ILE A 222 -2.42 -9.45 -17.75
CA ILE A 222 -1.62 -10.00 -16.67
C ILE A 222 -0.30 -10.60 -17.19
N GLN A 223 -0.28 -11.18 -18.39
CA GLN A 223 0.92 -11.77 -18.96
C GLN A 223 2.00 -10.73 -19.22
N ASP A 224 1.62 -9.53 -19.69
CA ASP A 224 2.55 -8.41 -19.87
C ASP A 224 3.20 -8.00 -18.55
N ALA A 225 2.47 -8.08 -17.44
CA ALA A 225 2.99 -7.77 -16.11
C ALA A 225 3.89 -8.88 -15.54
N ILE A 226 3.58 -10.15 -15.79
CA ILE A 226 4.29 -11.29 -15.17
C ILE A 226 5.49 -11.76 -15.99
N GLN A 227 5.43 -11.73 -17.33
CA GLN A 227 6.48 -12.26 -18.20
C GLN A 227 7.87 -11.64 -17.90
N PRO A 228 8.00 -10.31 -17.68
CA PRO A 228 9.29 -9.71 -17.31
C PRO A 228 9.79 -10.16 -15.93
N LEU A 229 8.88 -10.58 -15.06
CA LEU A 229 9.14 -10.99 -13.67
C LEU A 229 9.28 -12.52 -13.52
N LYS A 230 9.31 -13.28 -14.62
CA LYS A 230 9.30 -14.76 -14.64
C LYS A 230 10.37 -15.42 -13.76
N LYS A 231 11.50 -14.74 -13.51
CA LYS A 231 12.57 -15.28 -12.64
C LYS A 231 12.11 -15.47 -11.18
N TYR A 232 11.01 -14.81 -10.77
CA TYR A 232 10.43 -14.91 -9.43
C TYR A 232 9.12 -15.71 -9.38
N HIS A 233 8.80 -16.49 -10.43
CA HIS A 233 7.49 -17.12 -10.59
C HIS A 233 7.03 -17.94 -9.35
N ASP A 234 7.95 -18.62 -8.66
CA ASP A 234 7.66 -19.41 -7.45
C ASP A 234 7.16 -18.58 -6.26
N ASN A 235 7.45 -17.27 -6.26
CA ASN A 235 7.06 -16.31 -5.22
C ASN A 235 5.94 -15.37 -5.67
N ILE A 236 5.38 -15.57 -6.86
CA ILE A 236 4.31 -14.73 -7.41
C ILE A 236 3.02 -15.54 -7.48
N MET A 237 1.99 -15.04 -6.80
CA MET A 237 0.63 -15.57 -6.87
C MET A 237 -0.25 -14.63 -7.67
N VAL A 238 -0.67 -15.09 -8.85
CA VAL A 238 -1.64 -14.36 -9.67
C VAL A 238 -3.04 -14.61 -9.12
N VAL A 239 -3.71 -13.53 -8.73
CA VAL A 239 -5.06 -13.56 -8.14
C VAL A 239 -6.07 -13.08 -9.18
N PRO A 240 -6.95 -13.95 -9.67
CA PRO A 240 -7.99 -13.56 -10.62
C PRO A 240 -8.91 -12.47 -10.05
N SER A 241 -9.31 -11.55 -10.91
CA SER A 241 -10.19 -10.44 -10.53
C SER A 241 -11.27 -10.19 -11.58
N PHE A 242 -12.37 -9.59 -11.17
CA PHE A 242 -13.42 -9.16 -12.09
C PHE A 242 -13.05 -7.81 -12.73
N LYS A 243 -13.59 -7.53 -13.92
CA LYS A 243 -13.35 -6.26 -14.63
C LYS A 243 -13.81 -5.08 -13.79
N ASN A 244 -12.86 -4.34 -13.23
CA ASN A 244 -13.08 -3.12 -12.45
C ASN A 244 -12.19 -1.99 -12.98
N ASP A 245 -12.81 -0.95 -13.57
CA ASP A 245 -12.13 0.28 -14.02
C ASP A 245 -12.21 1.39 -12.95
N VAL A 246 -11.59 1.11 -11.81
CA VAL A 246 -11.56 1.99 -10.64
C VAL A 246 -10.13 2.48 -10.40
N SER A 247 -9.95 3.79 -10.22
CA SER A 247 -8.67 4.36 -9.81
C SER A 247 -8.86 5.64 -9.00
N SER A 248 -7.91 5.94 -8.11
CA SER A 248 -7.92 7.22 -7.37
C SER A 248 -7.83 8.42 -8.32
N THR A 249 -7.18 8.27 -9.48
CA THR A 249 -7.11 9.34 -10.50
C THR A 249 -8.47 9.66 -11.09
N LYS A 250 -9.26 8.64 -11.44
CA LYS A 250 -10.64 8.79 -11.92
C LYS A 250 -11.53 9.41 -10.84
N ALA A 251 -11.44 8.93 -9.60
CA ALA A 251 -12.18 9.50 -8.48
C ALA A 251 -11.85 10.99 -8.25
N ARG A 252 -10.57 11.37 -8.26
CA ARG A 252 -10.17 12.78 -8.15
C ARG A 252 -10.69 13.63 -9.32
N ALA A 253 -10.73 13.08 -10.54
CA ALA A 253 -11.27 13.78 -11.70
C ALA A 253 -12.78 14.04 -11.54
N GLN A 254 -13.56 13.03 -11.15
CA GLN A 254 -14.99 13.16 -10.85
C GLN A 254 -15.24 14.24 -9.79
N ILE A 255 -14.50 14.20 -8.67
CA ILE A 255 -14.61 15.19 -7.59
C ILE A 255 -14.34 16.62 -8.10
N ARG A 256 -13.30 16.82 -8.93
CA ARG A 256 -12.98 18.14 -9.51
C ARG A 256 -14.06 18.66 -10.45
N ASN A 257 -14.75 17.76 -11.16
CA ASN A 257 -15.85 18.11 -12.06
C ASN A 257 -17.17 18.35 -11.33
N GLY A 258 -17.21 18.18 -9.99
CA GLY A 258 -18.45 18.27 -9.22
C GLY A 258 -19.32 17.01 -9.31
N GLU A 259 -18.79 15.92 -9.88
CA GLU A 259 -19.48 14.64 -10.01
C GLU A 259 -19.39 13.82 -8.73
N VAL A 260 -20.29 12.85 -8.57
CA VAL A 260 -20.26 11.88 -7.48
C VAL A 260 -19.28 10.76 -7.83
N ALA A 261 -18.27 10.55 -6.98
CA ALA A 261 -17.29 9.48 -7.15
C ALA A 261 -17.80 8.18 -6.53
N HIS A 262 -18.61 7.42 -7.28
CA HIS A 262 -19.23 6.16 -6.84
C HIS A 262 -18.22 5.04 -6.52
N ASP A 263 -17.00 5.15 -7.01
CA ASP A 263 -15.93 4.17 -6.81
C ASP A 263 -15.22 4.30 -5.44
N LEU A 264 -15.66 5.25 -4.61
CA LEU A 264 -15.17 5.45 -3.25
C LEU A 264 -16.15 4.88 -2.23
N PRO A 265 -15.66 4.30 -1.12
CA PRO A 265 -16.50 4.08 0.04
C PRO A 265 -17.20 5.39 0.44
N ARG A 266 -18.50 5.31 0.70
CA ARG A 266 -19.34 6.48 1.06
C ARG A 266 -18.72 7.37 2.15
N LEU A 267 -18.23 6.80 3.24
CA LEU A 267 -17.60 7.52 4.35
C LEU A 267 -16.31 8.24 3.90
N VAL A 268 -15.56 7.66 2.96
CA VAL A 268 -14.39 8.32 2.36
C VAL A 268 -14.81 9.51 1.50
N TYR A 269 -15.85 9.35 0.68
CA TYR A 269 -16.39 10.43 -0.13
C TYR A 269 -16.93 11.58 0.74
N ASP A 270 -17.66 11.27 1.80
CA ASP A 270 -18.18 12.26 2.74
C ASP A 270 -17.04 12.99 3.48
N TYR A 271 -15.98 12.28 3.88
CA TYR A 271 -14.77 12.87 4.45
C TYR A 271 -14.09 13.84 3.48
N ILE A 272 -13.94 13.45 2.21
CA ILE A 272 -13.37 14.30 1.17
C ILE A 272 -14.17 15.59 1.01
N LYS A 273 -15.51 15.51 1.01
CA LYS A 273 -16.38 16.68 0.92
C LYS A 273 -16.22 17.60 2.14
N LEU A 274 -16.22 17.04 3.34
CA LEU A 274 -16.06 17.78 4.60
C LEU A 274 -14.74 18.56 4.65
N HIS A 275 -13.66 17.96 4.19
CA HIS A 275 -12.32 18.53 4.24
C HIS A 275 -11.90 19.27 2.95
N HIS A 276 -12.83 19.46 2.01
CA HIS A 276 -12.59 20.12 0.72
C HIS A 276 -11.40 19.55 -0.08
N LEU A 277 -11.15 18.25 0.04
CA LEU A 277 -10.01 17.60 -0.59
C LEU A 277 -10.23 17.42 -2.10
N TYR A 278 -9.14 17.51 -2.86
CA TYR A 278 -9.11 17.31 -4.32
C TYR A 278 -9.95 18.28 -5.15
N GLN A 279 -10.49 19.35 -4.53
CA GLN A 279 -11.20 20.40 -5.25
C GLN A 279 -10.16 21.28 -5.97
N SER A 280 -10.51 21.78 -7.16
CA SER A 280 -9.72 22.84 -7.79
C SER A 280 -9.73 24.05 -6.85
N ALA A 281 -8.59 24.70 -6.65
CA ALA A 281 -8.57 26.00 -5.96
C ALA A 281 -9.61 26.91 -6.63
N PRO A 282 -10.36 27.73 -5.86
CA PRO A 282 -11.19 28.74 -6.48
C PRO A 282 -10.31 29.52 -7.47
N PRO A 283 -10.82 29.85 -8.68
CA PRO A 283 -10.06 30.68 -9.61
C PRO A 283 -9.53 31.87 -8.81
N LYS A 284 -8.21 32.11 -8.83
CA LYS A 284 -7.69 33.40 -8.35
C LYS A 284 -8.53 34.45 -9.05
N ASP A 285 -9.27 35.24 -8.27
CA ASP A 285 -10.21 36.24 -8.77
C ASP A 285 -9.59 36.88 -10.01
N ARG A 286 -10.14 36.58 -11.18
CA ARG A 286 -9.84 37.37 -12.36
C ARG A 286 -10.48 38.70 -12.04
N ARG A 287 -9.72 39.62 -11.42
CA ARG A 287 -10.10 41.02 -11.33
C ARG A 287 -10.64 41.38 -12.71
N PRO A 288 -11.90 41.83 -12.82
CA PRO A 288 -12.50 42.10 -14.11
C PRO A 288 -11.59 43.11 -14.81
N VAL A 289 -10.96 42.66 -15.89
CA VAL A 289 -10.21 43.55 -16.77
C VAL A 289 -11.28 44.24 -17.61
N ASP A 290 -11.29 45.56 -17.59
CA ASP A 290 -12.15 46.33 -18.47
C ASP A 290 -11.87 46.00 -19.94
N LYS A 291 -12.78 46.39 -20.85
CA LYS A 291 -12.67 46.08 -22.28
C LYS A 291 -11.44 46.70 -22.98
N ASN A 292 -10.56 47.40 -22.26
CA ASN A 292 -9.39 48.09 -22.81
C ASN A 292 -8.05 47.64 -22.18
N GLY A 293 -8.04 46.58 -21.36
CA GLY A 293 -6.79 45.93 -20.96
C GLY A 293 -5.92 46.77 -20.01
N LYS A 294 -6.50 47.66 -19.20
CA LYS A 294 -5.79 48.32 -18.10
C LYS A 294 -6.25 47.78 -16.74
N PRO A 295 -5.34 47.66 -15.75
CA PRO A 295 -5.75 47.33 -14.39
C PRO A 295 -6.58 48.49 -13.83
N ASP A 296 -7.79 48.18 -13.39
CA ASP A 296 -8.68 49.11 -12.69
C ASP A 296 -8.03 49.49 -11.36
N LEU A 297 -7.71 50.78 -11.19
CA LEU A 297 -7.03 51.32 -10.01
C LEU A 297 -8.01 51.77 -8.92
N ASP A 298 -9.32 51.62 -9.14
CA ASP A 298 -10.34 52.06 -8.20
C ASP A 298 -10.95 50.91 -7.38
N MET A 299 -10.11 50.29 -6.53
CA MET A 299 -10.55 49.75 -5.24
C MET A 299 -9.38 49.82 -4.25
N VAL A 300 -9.06 51.04 -3.85
CA VAL A 300 -8.36 51.29 -2.60
C VAL A 300 -9.26 50.74 -1.48
N SER A 301 -8.82 49.64 -0.84
CA SER A 301 -9.41 49.19 0.43
C SER A 301 -9.47 50.38 1.40
N PRO A 302 -10.59 50.58 2.12
CA PRO A 302 -10.61 51.55 3.20
C PRO A 302 -9.51 51.19 4.20
N ARG A 303 -8.55 52.11 4.37
CA ARG A 303 -7.58 52.03 5.46
C ARG A 303 -8.36 51.90 6.77
N LEU A 304 -8.19 50.79 7.48
CA LEU A 304 -8.56 50.70 8.88
C LEU A 304 -7.82 51.81 9.64
N PRO A 305 -8.49 52.64 10.44
CA PRO A 305 -7.83 53.67 11.20
C PRO A 305 -6.93 53.03 12.26
N VAL A 306 -5.68 53.48 12.25
CA VAL A 306 -4.72 53.32 13.34
C VAL A 306 -5.31 54.00 14.58
N ALA A 307 -5.64 53.22 15.60
CA ALA A 307 -5.85 53.74 16.94
C ALA A 307 -4.54 53.64 17.71
N SER A 308 -3.89 54.79 17.90
CA SER A 308 -2.83 54.99 18.88
C SER A 308 -3.25 56.10 19.85
N HIS A 309 -2.94 55.86 21.13
CA HIS A 309 -3.03 56.74 22.31
C HIS A 309 -4.38 56.71 23.05
N ARG A 310 -4.45 56.49 24.37
CA ARG A 310 -3.46 56.64 25.46
C ARG A 310 -3.55 55.50 26.46
#